data_AF-A0A9D5S1U5-F1
#
_entry.id   AF-A0A9D5S1U5-F1
#
_cell.length_a   1.000
_cell.length_b   1.000
_cell.length_c   1.000
_cell.angle_alpha   90.00
_cell.angle_beta   90.00
_cell.angle_gamma   90.00
#
_symmetry.space_group_name_H-M   'P 1'
#
loop_
_entity.id
_entity.type
_entity.pdbx_description
1 polymer ?
#
loop_
_entity_poly.entity_id
_entity_poly.type
_entity_poly.pdbx_seq_one_letter_code
_entity_poly.pdbx_strand_id
1 'polypeptide(L)'
;METISLILNLLLTSGLIGTLIFFKSKKRKESAEADSAELKNTEQVVSIQSEQISRLDGRVNKLEHKVSKLEIIIEHKDSEIDKGRNIIRQAYKCKIPPEECPVLCKRAELEEQEKAEKENGEEVTDGE
;
A
#
# COMPACT_ATOMS: atom_id res chain seq x y z
N MET A 1 -36.82 62.82 -29.03
CA MET A 1 -35.52 62.48 -29.68
C MET A 1 -34.35 63.25 -29.06
N GLU A 2 -34.50 64.53 -28.73
CA GLU A 2 -33.41 65.36 -28.16
C GLU A 2 -32.89 64.90 -26.80
N THR A 3 -33.76 64.45 -25.89
CA THR A 3 -33.37 63.93 -24.56
C THR A 3 -32.51 62.67 -24.64
N ILE A 4 -32.84 61.77 -25.58
CA ILE A 4 -32.07 60.55 -25.85
C ILE A 4 -30.68 60.92 -26.39
N SER A 5 -30.61 61.90 -27.30
CA SER A 5 -29.35 62.38 -27.87
C SER A 5 -28.44 63.04 -26.83
N LEU A 6 -29.01 63.83 -25.90
CA LEU A 6 -28.28 64.42 -24.77
C LEU A 6 -27.68 63.38 -23.83
N ILE A 7 -28.45 62.35 -23.47
CA ILE A 7 -27.98 61.25 -22.61
C ILE A 7 -26.89 60.44 -23.32
N LEU A 8 -27.05 60.17 -24.62
CA LEU A 8 -26.05 59.43 -25.40
C LEU A 8 -24.74 60.20 -25.51
N ASN A 9 -24.80 61.50 -25.83
CA ASN A 9 -23.62 62.38 -25.87
C ASN A 9 -22.97 62.51 -24.50
N LEU A 10 -23.74 62.60 -23.42
CA LEU A 10 -23.19 62.62 -22.06
C LEU A 10 -22.48 61.30 -21.73
N LEU A 11 -23.03 60.14 -22.08
CA LEU A 11 -22.41 58.83 -21.84
C LEU A 11 -21.15 58.59 -22.68
N LEU A 12 -21.14 59.11 -23.92
CA LEU A 12 -20.01 59.02 -24.84
C LEU A 12 -18.88 59.98 -24.46
N THR A 13 -19.20 61.23 -24.08
CA THR A 13 -18.20 62.25 -23.69
C THR A 13 -17.69 62.11 -22.27
N SER A 14 -18.49 61.58 -21.34
CA SER A 14 -18.06 61.34 -19.94
C SER A 14 -17.20 60.09 -19.76
N GLY A 15 -17.01 59.28 -20.80
CA GLY A 15 -16.17 58.08 -20.74
C GLY A 15 -16.73 56.93 -19.89
N LEU A 16 -17.96 57.05 -19.38
CA LEU A 16 -18.63 56.03 -18.55
C LEU A 16 -18.77 54.68 -19.26
N ILE A 17 -18.97 54.68 -20.59
CA ILE A 17 -19.02 53.44 -21.37
C ILE A 17 -17.64 52.75 -21.38
N GLY A 18 -16.56 53.52 -21.48
CA GLY A 18 -15.18 53.01 -21.45
C GLY A 18 -14.81 52.41 -20.10
N THR A 19 -15.19 53.06 -19.00
CA THR A 19 -14.94 52.54 -17.64
C THR A 19 -15.70 51.24 -17.39
N LEU A 20 -16.97 51.13 -17.78
CA LEU A 20 -17.74 49.89 -17.65
C LEU A 20 -17.13 48.71 -18.42
N ILE A 21 -16.64 48.95 -19.64
CA ILE A 21 -15.94 47.92 -20.44
C ILE A 21 -14.62 47.53 -19.77
N PHE A 22 -13.85 48.50 -19.29
CA PHE A 22 -12.59 48.26 -18.59
C PHE A 22 -12.78 47.45 -17.30
N PHE A 23 -13.79 47.77 -16.48
CA PHE A 23 -14.11 47.00 -15.26
C PHE A 23 -14.52 45.56 -15.56
N LYS A 24 -15.31 45.32 -16.62
CA LYS A 24 -15.64 43.95 -17.06
C LYS A 24 -14.39 43.18 -17.51
N SER A 25 -13.50 43.83 -18.27
CA SER A 25 -12.24 43.24 -18.72
C SER A 25 -11.33 42.91 -17.53
N LYS A 26 -11.20 43.83 -16.56
CA LYS A 26 -10.45 43.64 -15.33
C LYS A 26 -10.98 42.47 -14.51
N LYS A 27 -12.30 42.38 -14.30
CA LYS A 27 -12.93 41.26 -13.58
C LYS A 27 -12.67 39.91 -14.26
N ARG A 28 -12.72 39.85 -15.60
CA ARG A 28 -12.39 38.62 -16.36
C ARG A 28 -10.92 38.23 -16.24
N LYS A 29 -10.03 39.21 -16.19
CA LYS A 29 -8.60 38.97 -15.99
C LYS A 29 -8.32 38.44 -14.59
N GLU A 30 -8.89 39.07 -13.57
CA GLU A 30 -8.76 38.64 -12.17
C GLU A 30 -9.33 37.23 -11.96
N SER A 31 -10.48 36.89 -12.58
CA SER A 31 -11.02 35.53 -12.50
C SER A 31 -10.12 34.52 -13.21
N ALA A 32 -9.60 34.84 -14.40
CA ALA A 32 -8.68 33.95 -15.11
C ALA A 32 -7.36 33.74 -14.36
N GLU A 33 -6.86 34.77 -13.66
CA GLU A 33 -5.68 34.66 -12.80
C GLU A 33 -5.96 33.79 -11.57
N ALA A 34 -7.13 33.91 -10.95
CA ALA A 34 -7.56 33.04 -9.85
C ALA A 34 -7.71 31.58 -10.31
N ASP A 35 -8.41 31.33 -11.41
CA ASP A 35 -8.58 29.99 -11.99
C ASP A 35 -7.21 29.37 -12.35
N SER A 36 -6.29 30.18 -12.89
CA SER A 36 -4.93 29.73 -13.19
C SER A 36 -4.13 29.37 -11.94
N ALA A 37 -4.32 30.09 -10.83
CA ALA A 37 -3.67 29.78 -9.56
C ALA A 37 -4.24 28.50 -8.94
N GLU A 38 -5.56 28.31 -8.99
CA GLU A 38 -6.22 27.08 -8.57
C GLU A 38 -5.73 25.88 -9.39
N LEU A 39 -5.70 25.99 -10.72
CA LEU A 39 -5.20 24.94 -11.60
C LEU A 39 -3.76 24.56 -11.27
N LYS A 40 -2.88 25.55 -11.05
CA LYS A 40 -1.48 25.28 -10.65
C LYS A 40 -1.38 24.55 -9.31
N ASN A 41 -2.22 24.90 -8.34
CA ASN A 41 -2.26 24.19 -7.06
C ASN A 41 -2.76 22.75 -7.26
N THR A 42 -3.80 22.54 -8.09
CA THR A 42 -4.29 21.19 -8.39
C THR A 42 -3.24 20.34 -9.11
N GLU A 43 -2.49 20.91 -10.04
CA GLU A 43 -1.39 20.24 -10.74
C GLU A 43 -0.30 19.80 -9.76
N GLN A 44 0.04 20.65 -8.78
CA GLN A 44 0.98 20.28 -7.72
C GLN A 44 0.45 19.11 -6.87
N VAL A 45 -0.81 19.15 -6.46
CA VAL A 45 -1.42 18.04 -5.69
C VAL A 45 -1.39 16.75 -6.49
N VAL A 46 -1.76 16.78 -7.77
CA VAL A 46 -1.72 15.61 -8.67
C VAL A 46 -0.30 15.08 -8.81
N SER A 47 0.70 15.97 -8.93
CA SER A 47 2.10 15.55 -9.03
C SER A 47 2.59 14.81 -7.79
N ILE A 48 2.23 15.30 -6.60
CA ILE A 48 2.56 14.66 -5.31
C ILE A 48 1.87 13.31 -5.19
N GLN A 49 0.59 13.23 -5.56
CA GLN A 49 -0.16 11.98 -5.52
C GLN A 49 0.41 10.94 -6.49
N SER A 50 0.81 11.36 -7.70
CA SER A 50 1.46 10.47 -8.67
C SER A 50 2.77 9.89 -8.14
N GLU A 51 3.60 10.70 -7.48
CA GLU A 51 4.83 10.21 -6.84
C GLU A 51 4.53 9.22 -5.70
N GLN A 52 3.51 9.51 -4.88
CA GLN A 52 3.09 8.61 -3.81
C GLN A 52 2.60 7.25 -4.34
N ILE A 53 1.82 7.25 -5.43
CA ILE A 53 1.36 6.03 -6.10
C ILE A 53 2.56 5.23 -6.61
N SER A 54 3.50 5.87 -7.29
CA SER A 54 4.73 5.21 -7.78
C SER A 54 5.55 4.55 -6.66
N ARG A 55 5.68 5.23 -5.51
CA ARG A 55 6.35 4.67 -4.32
C ARG A 55 5.59 3.49 -3.72
N LEU A 56 4.25 3.56 -3.67
CA LEU A 56 3.39 2.48 -3.20
C LEU A 56 3.50 1.26 -4.10
N ASP A 57 3.43 1.44 -5.42
CA ASP A 57 3.61 0.36 -6.40
C ASP A 57 4.96 -0.33 -6.24
N GLY A 58 6.04 0.44 -6.00
CA GLY A 58 7.35 -0.12 -5.72
C GLY A 58 7.40 -0.96 -4.43
N ARG A 59 6.63 -0.59 -3.40
CA ARG A 59 6.50 -1.37 -2.15
C ARG A 59 5.68 -2.63 -2.36
N VAL A 60 4.58 -2.55 -3.11
CA VAL A 60 3.73 -3.69 -3.46
C VAL A 60 4.53 -4.73 -4.24
N ASN A 61 5.24 -4.33 -5.30
CA ASN A 61 6.11 -5.23 -6.07
C ASN A 61 7.15 -5.96 -5.19
N LYS A 62 7.76 -5.24 -4.24
CA LYS A 62 8.72 -5.86 -3.29
C LYS A 62 8.04 -6.87 -2.36
N LEU A 63 6.82 -6.59 -1.93
CA LEU A 63 6.05 -7.51 -1.09
C LEU A 63 5.63 -8.75 -1.87
N GLU A 64 5.14 -8.58 -3.10
CA GLU A 64 4.76 -9.70 -3.98
C GLU A 64 5.95 -10.64 -4.23
N HIS A 65 7.14 -10.10 -4.50
CA HIS A 65 8.34 -10.94 -4.65
C HIS A 65 8.70 -11.68 -3.35
N LYS A 66 8.54 -11.04 -2.18
CA LYS A 66 8.78 -11.71 -0.89
C LYS A 66 7.79 -12.83 -0.64
N VAL A 67 6.50 -12.60 -0.93
CA VAL A 67 5.44 -13.61 -0.80
C VAL A 67 5.75 -14.79 -1.72
N SER A 68 6.05 -14.55 -2.99
CA SER A 68 6.41 -15.62 -3.94
C SER A 68 7.63 -16.43 -3.48
N LYS A 69 8.64 -15.77 -2.91
CA LYS A 69 9.80 -16.48 -2.33
C LYS A 69 9.39 -17.35 -1.13
N LEU A 70 8.52 -16.86 -0.27
CA LEU A 70 8.02 -17.62 0.88
C LEU A 70 7.17 -18.81 0.44
N GLU A 71 6.34 -18.66 -0.59
CA GLU A 71 5.55 -19.76 -1.17
C GLU A 71 6.45 -20.91 -1.63
N ILE A 72 7.51 -20.61 -2.38
CA ILE A 72 8.49 -21.62 -2.83
C ILE A 72 9.16 -22.31 -1.63
N ILE A 73 9.50 -21.56 -0.58
CA ILE A 73 10.13 -22.11 0.63
C ILE A 73 9.15 -23.04 1.36
N ILE A 74 7.89 -22.65 1.48
CA ILE A 74 6.84 -23.45 2.13
C ILE A 74 6.64 -24.75 1.37
N GLU A 75 6.49 -24.69 0.04
CA GLU A 75 6.32 -25.90 -0.78
C GLU A 75 7.51 -26.86 -0.63
N HIS A 76 8.74 -26.31 -0.61
CA HIS A 76 9.93 -27.11 -0.37
C HIS A 76 9.92 -27.76 1.02
N LYS A 77 9.59 -26.99 2.06
CA LYS A 77 9.53 -27.46 3.45
C LYS A 77 8.44 -28.50 3.65
N ASP A 78 7.27 -28.34 3.02
CA ASP A 78 6.20 -29.33 3.04
C ASP A 78 6.65 -30.65 2.41
N SER A 79 7.39 -30.59 1.28
CA SER A 79 8.00 -31.78 0.67
C SER A 79 9.01 -32.47 1.59
N GLU A 80 9.86 -31.72 2.28
CA GLU A 80 10.80 -32.26 3.26
C GLU A 80 10.08 -32.94 4.45
N ILE A 81 9.05 -32.29 4.98
CA ILE A 81 8.23 -32.81 6.08
C ILE A 81 7.54 -34.11 5.66
N ASP A 82 6.97 -34.17 4.45
CA ASP A 82 6.29 -35.36 3.96
C ASP A 82 7.25 -36.54 3.73
N LYS A 83 8.47 -36.27 3.25
CA LYS A 83 9.54 -37.29 3.19
C LYS A 83 9.89 -37.80 4.59
N GLY A 84 10.08 -36.91 5.55
CA GLY A 84 10.33 -37.27 6.95
C GLY A 84 9.21 -38.13 7.54
N ARG A 85 7.95 -37.71 7.36
CA ARG A 85 6.77 -38.48 7.78
C ARG A 85 6.72 -39.86 7.12
N ASN A 86 7.08 -39.97 5.84
CA ASN A 86 7.13 -41.26 5.16
C ASN A 86 8.18 -42.19 5.81
N ILE A 87 9.40 -41.70 6.04
CA ILE A 87 10.47 -42.47 6.71
C ILE A 87 9.98 -43.01 8.06
N ILE A 88 9.36 -42.16 8.87
CA ILE A 88 8.82 -42.57 10.17
C ILE A 88 7.69 -43.60 10.02
N ARG A 89 6.78 -43.44 9.06
CA ARG A 89 5.75 -44.44 8.77
C ARG A 89 6.35 -45.78 8.33
N GLN A 90 7.46 -45.78 7.61
CA GLN A 90 8.16 -47.03 7.27
C GLN A 90 8.83 -47.68 8.49
N ALA A 91 9.33 -46.88 9.43
CA ALA A 91 9.92 -47.40 10.67
C ALA A 91 8.91 -48.25 11.47
N TYR A 92 7.64 -47.81 11.54
CA TYR A 92 6.56 -48.59 12.17
C TYR A 92 6.20 -49.90 11.44
N LYS A 93 6.59 -50.06 10.18
CA LYS A 93 6.40 -51.31 9.42
C LYS A 93 7.58 -52.26 9.54
N CYS A 94 8.65 -51.85 10.21
CA CYS A 94 9.82 -52.68 10.42
C CYS A 94 9.46 -53.89 11.30
N LYS A 95 10.26 -54.96 11.20
CA LYS A 95 10.13 -56.16 12.03
C LYS A 95 10.56 -55.93 13.48
N ILE A 96 11.40 -54.91 13.71
CA ILE A 96 11.90 -54.55 15.04
C ILE A 96 10.75 -53.95 15.84
N PRO A 97 10.53 -54.40 17.09
CA PRO A 97 9.48 -53.82 17.93
C PRO A 97 9.72 -52.31 18.13
N PRO A 98 8.66 -51.50 18.26
CA PRO A 98 8.79 -50.03 18.33
C PRO A 98 9.72 -49.53 19.45
N GLU A 99 9.72 -50.23 20.58
CA GLU A 99 10.52 -49.94 21.79
C GLU A 99 12.02 -50.10 21.58
N GLU A 100 12.44 -50.90 20.59
CA GLU A 100 13.84 -51.15 20.25
C GLU A 100 14.23 -50.49 18.91
N CYS A 101 13.30 -49.83 18.23
CA CYS A 101 13.56 -49.21 16.94
C CYS A 101 14.35 -47.90 17.15
N PRO A 102 15.61 -47.80 16.69
CA PRO A 102 16.44 -46.63 16.96
C PRO A 102 15.82 -45.33 16.42
N VAL A 103 15.11 -45.40 15.29
CA VAL A 103 14.43 -44.25 14.67
C VAL A 103 13.25 -43.77 15.52
N LEU A 104 12.45 -44.69 16.07
CA LEU A 104 11.27 -44.34 16.86
C LEU A 104 11.65 -43.88 18.26
N CYS A 105 12.63 -44.52 18.90
CA CYS A 105 13.17 -44.06 20.17
C CYS A 105 13.76 -42.66 20.03
N LYS A 106 14.56 -42.41 18.98
CA LYS A 106 15.12 -41.08 18.76
C LYS A 106 14.06 -40.01 18.49
N ARG A 107 12.99 -40.38 17.78
CA ARG A 107 11.84 -39.50 17.58
C ARG A 107 11.18 -39.12 18.91
N ALA A 108 10.96 -40.09 19.81
CA ALA A 108 10.36 -39.84 21.11
C ALA A 108 11.22 -38.87 21.95
N GLU A 109 12.54 -39.06 21.97
CA GLU A 109 13.48 -38.13 22.63
C GLU A 109 13.37 -36.69 22.08
N LEU A 110 13.29 -36.53 20.76
CA LEU A 110 13.16 -35.21 20.13
C LEU A 110 11.79 -34.56 20.45
N GLU A 111 10.71 -35.35 20.47
CA GLU A 111 9.38 -34.86 20.85
C GLU A 111 9.33 -34.41 22.31
N GLU A 112 10.04 -35.09 23.22
CA GLU A 112 10.20 -34.67 24.61
C GLU A 112 11.01 -33.38 24.73
N GLN A 113 12.11 -33.25 23.99
CA GLN A 113 12.91 -32.02 23.94
C GLN A 113 12.09 -30.84 23.42
N GLU A 114 11.34 -31.00 22.33
CA GLU A 114 10.48 -29.95 21.78
C GLU A 114 9.37 -29.53 22.75
N LYS A 115 8.82 -30.46 23.54
CA LYS A 115 7.83 -30.13 24.58
C LYS A 115 8.45 -29.32 25.69
N ALA A 116 9.61 -29.76 26.20
CA ALA A 116 10.34 -29.03 27.23
C ALA A 116 10.76 -27.62 26.76
N GLU A 117 11.18 -27.46 25.51
CA GLU A 117 11.49 -26.15 24.94
C GLU A 117 10.27 -25.23 24.84
N LYS A 118 9.10 -25.77 24.50
CA LYS A 118 7.84 -25.00 24.46
C LYS A 118 7.39 -24.57 25.85
N GLU A 119 7.44 -25.48 26.83
CA GLU A 119 7.11 -25.19 28.23
C GLU A 119 8.03 -24.11 28.81
N ASN A 120 9.34 -24.21 28.54
CA ASN A 120 10.32 -23.18 28.97
C ASN A 120 10.17 -21.86 28.22
N GLY A 121 9.66 -21.86 26.98
CA GLY A 121 9.42 -20.65 26.19
C GLY A 121 8.17 -19.89 26.63
N GLU A 122 7.13 -20.60 27.07
CA GLU A 122 5.88 -20.02 27.59
C GLU A 122 6.07 -19.39 28.98
N GLU A 123 6.91 -19.97 29.85
CA GLU A 123 7.23 -19.37 31.16
C GLU A 123 7.95 -18.00 31.07
N VAL A 124 8.61 -17.69 29.95
CA VAL A 124 9.31 -16.42 29.75
C VAL A 124 8.36 -15.30 29.29
N THR A 125 7.22 -15.63 28.68
CA THR A 125 6.28 -14.62 28.14
C THR A 125 5.23 -14.13 29.15
N ASP A 126 4.98 -14.88 30.23
CA ASP A 126 3.99 -14.52 31.26
C ASP A 126 4.59 -13.70 32.43
N GLY A 127 5.86 -13.27 32.30
CA GLY A 127 6.63 -12.57 33.34
C GLY A 127 6.93 -11.09 33.12
N GLU A 128 6.44 -10.46 32.04
CA GLU A 128 6.59 -9.02 31.75
C GLU A 128 5.27 -8.25 31.71
#